data_AF-A0A366KNQ7-F1
#
_entry.id   AF-A0A366KNQ7-F1
#
_cell.length_a   1.000
_cell.length_b   1.000
_cell.length_c   1.000
_cell.angle_alpha   90.00
_cell.angle_beta   90.00
_cell.angle_gamma   90.00
#
_symmetry.space_group_name_H-M   'P 1'
#
loop_
_entity.id
_entity.type
_entity.pdbx_description
1 polymer ?
#
loop_
_entity_poly.entity_id
_entity_poly.type
_entity_poly.pdbx_seq_one_letter_code
_entity_poly.pdbx_strand_id
1 'polypeptide(L)' 'MGVSILGLNSMCVKLNGILENLEKPYQWSYDAGGDTIILLCKNTNSETTQYIFQSNSIQECFNYLTGYYLGLRHLSMLV' A
#
# COMPACT_ATOMS: atom_id res chain seq x y z
N MET A 1 4.64 -14.27 -15.37
CA MET A 1 3.66 -14.54 -14.31
C MET A 1 3.09 -13.21 -13.87
N GLY A 2 1.79 -12.95 -14.09
CA GLY A 2 1.17 -11.66 -13.75
C GLY A 2 0.93 -11.52 -12.25
N VAL A 3 0.96 -10.28 -11.73
CA VAL A 3 0.57 -10.01 -10.35
C VAL A 3 -0.92 -10.23 -10.17
N SER A 4 -1.29 -11.00 -9.15
CA SER A 4 -2.68 -11.25 -8.77
C SER A 4 -3.15 -10.30 -7.66
N ILE A 5 -4.46 -10.24 -7.43
CA ILE A 5 -5.07 -9.53 -6.28
C ILE A 5 -4.48 -10.03 -4.95
N LEU A 6 -4.17 -11.34 -4.83
CA LEU A 6 -3.50 -11.89 -3.65
C LEU A 6 -2.08 -11.32 -3.48
N GLY A 7 -1.38 -11.08 -4.59
CA GLY A 7 -0.09 -10.40 -4.59
C GLY A 7 -0.21 -8.96 -4.08
N LEU A 8 -1.23 -8.22 -4.55
CA LEU A 8 -1.51 -6.86 -4.09
C LEU A 8 -1.83 -6.83 -2.58
N ASN A 9 -2.67 -7.74 -2.09
CA ASN A 9 -2.99 -7.85 -0.67
C ASN A 9 -1.74 -8.14 0.17
N SER A 10 -0.92 -9.09 -0.27
CA SER A 10 0.35 -9.41 0.39
C SER A 10 1.29 -8.21 0.45
N MET A 11 1.24 -7.32 -0.56
CA MET A 11 2.03 -6.10 -0.59
C MET A 11 1.53 -5.07 0.43
N CYS A 12 0.22 -4.84 0.53
CA CYS A 12 -0.35 -3.97 1.56
C CYS A 12 0.03 -4.45 2.97
N VAL A 13 -0.07 -5.76 3.24
CA VAL A 13 0.32 -6.34 4.53
C VAL A 13 1.80 -6.06 4.84
N LYS A 14 2.70 -6.29 3.89
CA LYS A 14 4.13 -6.00 4.06
C LYS A 14 4.41 -4.52 4.34
N LEU A 15 3.70 -3.63 3.65
CA LEU A 15 3.89 -2.19 3.78
C LEU A 15 3.38 -1.69 5.13
N ASN A 16 2.23 -2.20 5.58
CA ASN A 16 1.70 -1.92 6.91
C ASN A 16 2.63 -2.41 8.04
N GLY A 17 3.23 -3.60 7.90
CA GLY A 17 4.19 -4.10 8.88
C GLY A 17 5.44 -3.21 9.02
N ILE A 18 5.94 -2.62 7.92
CA ILE A 18 7.04 -1.64 8.01
C ILE A 18 6.58 -0.35 8.67
N LEU A 19 5.39 0.15 8.35
CA LEU A 19 4.86 1.36 8.96
C LEU A 19 4.66 1.19 10.47
N GLU A 20 4.19 0.01 10.90
CA GLU A 20 4.08 -0.36 12.31
C GLU A 20 5.46 -0.38 13.00
N ASN A 21 6.46 -1.01 12.39
CA ASN A 21 7.84 -1.00 12.91
C ASN A 21 8.44 0.42 12.99
N LEU A 22 8.02 1.32 12.12
CA LEU A 22 8.44 2.72 12.09
C LEU A 22 7.56 3.65 12.95
N GLU A 23 6.60 3.08 13.70
CA GLU A 23 5.61 3.80 14.52
C GLU A 23 4.89 4.91 13.72
N LYS A 24 4.60 4.65 12.44
CA LYS A 24 3.90 5.58 11.56
C LYS A 24 2.39 5.29 11.60
N PRO A 25 1.54 6.30 11.80
CA PRO A 25 0.10 6.14 11.95
C PRO A 25 -0.61 6.03 10.59
N TYR A 26 -0.10 5.19 9.69
CA TYR A 26 -0.63 5.02 8.35
C TYR A 26 -0.89 3.55 8.05
N GLN A 27 -2.02 3.27 7.41
CA GLN A 27 -2.41 1.94 6.99
C GLN A 27 -2.86 1.97 5.53
N TRP A 28 -2.22 1.15 4.72
CA TRP A 28 -2.53 0.96 3.32
C TRP A 28 -3.52 -0.18 3.12
N SER A 29 -4.49 0.06 2.26
CA SER A 29 -5.46 -0.90 1.77
C SER A 29 -5.78 -0.61 0.30
N TYR A 30 -6.63 -1.45 -0.29
CA TYR A 30 -7.15 -1.18 -1.62
C TYR A 30 -8.63 -1.56 -1.65
N ASP A 31 -9.37 -0.88 -2.53
CA ASP A 31 -10.71 -1.27 -2.93
C ASP A 31 -10.65 -1.75 -4.39
N ALA A 32 -11.27 -2.90 -4.66
CA ALA A 32 -11.31 -3.51 -5.99
C ALA A 32 -12.79 -3.58 -6.41
N GLY A 33 -13.23 -2.58 -7.16
CA GLY A 33 -14.59 -2.44 -7.65
C GLY A 33 -14.63 -2.52 -9.18
N GLY A 34 -15.32 -3.52 -9.72
CA GLY A 34 -15.41 -3.73 -11.17
C GLY A 34 -14.04 -3.95 -11.82
N ASP A 35 -13.70 -3.11 -12.81
CA ASP A 35 -12.43 -3.17 -13.54
C ASP A 35 -11.35 -2.23 -12.96
N THR A 36 -11.64 -1.56 -11.84
CA THR A 36 -10.78 -0.54 -11.22
C THR A 36 -10.31 -0.95 -9.84
N ILE A 37 -9.06 -0.63 -9.56
CA ILE A 37 -8.45 -0.78 -8.23
C ILE A 37 -8.04 0.58 -7.73
N ILE A 38 -8.42 0.88 -6.50
CA ILE A 38 -8.15 2.14 -5.84
C ILE A 38 -7.32 1.85 -4.59
N LEU A 39 -6.12 2.43 -4.53
CA LEU A 39 -5.25 2.38 -3.36
C LEU A 39 -5.65 3.44 -2.35
N LEU A 40 -5.81 3.01 -1.12
CA LEU A 40 -6.27 3.81 0.01
C LEU A 40 -5.18 3.89 1.07
N CYS A 41 -5.01 5.06 1.65
CA CYS A 41 -4.16 5.26 2.82
C CYS A 41 -5.00 5.87 3.94
N LYS A 42 -5.16 5.14 5.04
CA LYS A 42 -5.83 5.60 6.25
C LYS A 42 -4.81 6.13 7.23
N ASN A 43 -5.01 7.35 7.71
CA ASN A 43 -4.33 7.86 8.91
C ASN A 43 -5.06 7.32 10.15
N THR A 44 -4.38 6.51 10.96
CA THR A 44 -4.99 5.86 12.13
C THR A 44 -5.20 6.83 13.29
N ASN A 45 -4.51 7.97 13.34
CA ASN A 45 -4.67 8.96 14.39
C ASN A 45 -5.89 9.88 14.16
N SER A 46 -6.17 10.22 12.90
CA SER A 46 -7.30 11.09 12.53
C SER A 46 -8.49 10.34 11.94
N GLU A 47 -8.40 9.02 11.86
CA GLU A 47 -9.35 8.12 11.17
C GLU A 47 -9.68 8.51 9.72
N THR A 48 -8.87 9.36 9.11
CA THR A 48 -9.11 9.89 7.78
C THR A 48 -8.57 8.93 6.73
N THR A 49 -9.37 8.57 5.74
CA THR A 49 -8.94 7.74 4.61
C THR A 49 -8.80 8.60 3.36
N GLN A 50 -7.66 8.48 2.68
CA GLN A 50 -7.35 9.20 1.45
C GLN A 50 -7.20 8.24 0.28
N TYR A 51 -7.72 8.67 -0.87
CA TYR A 51 -7.55 8.00 -2.16
C TYR A 51 -6.23 8.44 -2.77
N ILE A 52 -5.28 7.52 -2.92
CA ILE A 52 -3.92 7.87 -3.31
C ILE A 52 -3.66 7.62 -4.79
N PHE A 53 -4.15 6.49 -5.31
CA PHE A 53 -3.88 6.07 -6.68
C PHE A 53 -5.00 5.16 -7.19
N GLN A 54 -5.35 5.28 -8.46
CA GLN A 54 -6.37 4.45 -9.11
C GLN A 54 -5.83 3.96 -10.45
N SER A 55 -6.01 2.66 -10.74
CA SER A 55 -5.70 2.09 -12.04
C SER A 55 -6.57 0.86 -12.33
N ASN A 56 -6.73 0.56 -13.62
CA ASN A 56 -7.38 -0.67 -14.08
C ASN A 56 -6.38 -1.84 -14.15
N SER A 57 -5.09 -1.58 -13.88
CA SER A 57 -4.02 -2.56 -13.91
C SER A 57 -3.56 -2.91 -12.49
N ILE A 58 -3.80 -4.14 -12.08
CA ILE A 58 -3.26 -4.70 -10.83
C ILE A 58 -1.73 -4.49 -10.76
N GLN A 59 -1.05 -4.64 -11.90
CA GLN A 59 0.40 -4.49 -11.98
C GLN A 59 0.84 -3.06 -11.66
N GLU A 60 0.12 -2.04 -12.12
CA GLU A 60 0.44 -0.64 -11.82
C GLU A 60 0.24 -0.33 -10.35
N CYS A 61 -0.89 -0.75 -9.77
CA CYS A 61 -1.14 -0.61 -8.33
C CYS A 61 -0.06 -1.31 -7.50
N PHE A 62 0.35 -2.52 -7.91
CA PHE A 62 1.40 -3.26 -7.22
C PHE A 62 2.76 -2.57 -7.31
N ASN A 63 3.13 -2.06 -8.50
CA ASN A 63 4.38 -1.33 -8.69
C ASN A 63 4.42 -0.05 -7.86
N TYR A 64 3.29 0.67 -7.78
CA TYR A 64 3.13 1.86 -6.95
C TYR A 64 3.41 1.55 -5.47
N LEU A 65 2.74 0.54 -4.90
CA LEU A 65 2.97 0.12 -3.52
C LEU A 65 4.39 -0.38 -3.28
N THR A 66 4.96 -1.10 -4.25
CA THR A 66 6.34 -1.61 -4.15
C THR A 66 7.35 -0.46 -4.06
N GLY A 67 7.16 0.61 -4.84
CA GLY A 67 8.00 1.82 -4.75
C GLY A 67 7.96 2.44 -3.35
N TYR A 68 6.76 2.62 -2.78
CA TYR A 68 6.59 3.12 -1.41
C TYR A 68 7.26 2.21 -0.37
N TYR A 69 7.04 0.90 -0.46
CA TYR A 69 7.63 -0.06 0.45
C TYR A 69 9.16 -0.04 0.43
N LEU A 70 9.78 0.01 -0.76
CA LEU A 70 11.24 0.06 -0.89
C LEU A 70 11.81 1.35 -0.29
N GLY A 71 11.13 2.49 -0.48
CA GLY A 71 11.51 3.76 0.14
C GLY A 71 11.45 3.70 1.67
N LEU A 72 10.34 3.18 2.23
CA LEU A 72 10.16 3.04 3.68
C LEU A 72 11.13 2.02 4.29
N ARG A 73 11.38 0.90 3.61
CA ARG A 73 12.35 -0.11 4.04
C ARG A 73 13.77 0.47 4.09
N HIS A 74 14.13 1.35 3.17
CA HIS A 74 15.41 2.03 3.22
C HIS A 74 15.51 2.92 4.47
N LEU A 75 14.46 3.69 4.77
CA LEU A 75 14.40 4.52 5.97
C LEU A 75 14.46 3.68 7.26
N SER A 76 13.80 2.52 7.31
CA SER A 76 13.81 1.66 8.50
C SER A 76 15.15 1.00 8.80
N MET A 77 16.09 1.01 7.86
CA MET A 77 17.47 0.53 8.11
C MET A 77 18.39 1.62 8.64
N LEU A 78 17.96 2.89 8.58
CA LEU A 78 18.72 4.05 9.04
C LEU A 78 18.35 4.47 10.48
N VAL A 79 17.24 3.94 11.00
CA VAL A 79 16.74 4.15 12.37
C VAL A 79 17.24 3.00 13.24
#